data_AF-A0A8S3FDF3-F1
#
_entry.id   AF-A0A8S3FDF3-F1
#
_cell.length_a   1.000
_cell.length_b   1.000
_cell.length_c   1.000
_cell.angle_alpha   90.00
_cell.angle_beta   90.00
_cell.angle_gamma   90.00
#
_symmetry.space_group_name_H-M   'P 1'
#
loop_
_entity.id
_entity.type
_entity.pdbx_description
1 polymer ?
#
loop_
_entity_poly.entity_id
_entity_poly.type
_entity_poly.pdbx_seq_one_letter_code
_entity_poly.pdbx_strand_id
1 'polypeptide(L)'
;MHHRRTKLNPLLTSVIVAGMENKEPFLGRVNDKGSAYKELLIITGIGNHLAQGWIRTILEASNKITKEHAEQLMDRIIKQLYYRDCRAFARCRVFAITNDGVEFKAKEVRPDWSLAPLLSVKLFL
;
A
#
# COMPACT_ATOMS: atom_id res chain seq x y z
N MET A 1 5.21 19.85 -7.16
CA MET A 1 5.33 18.93 -8.32
C MET A 1 5.20 19.65 -9.66
N HIS A 2 4.06 20.29 -9.96
CA HIS A 2 3.80 20.89 -11.28
C HIS A 2 4.86 21.91 -11.74
N HIS A 3 5.22 22.89 -10.90
CA HIS A 3 6.25 23.89 -11.22
C HIS A 3 7.59 23.30 -11.67
N ARG A 4 8.05 22.25 -10.97
CA ARG A 4 9.30 21.55 -11.25
C ARG A 4 9.24 20.82 -12.60
N ARG A 5 8.10 20.19 -12.90
CA ARG A 5 7.84 19.55 -14.20
C ARG A 5 7.87 20.55 -15.35
N THR A 6 7.24 21.73 -15.18
CA THR A 6 7.22 22.78 -16.22
C THR A 6 8.62 23.29 -16.55
N LYS A 7 9.56 23.25 -15.59
CA LYS A 7 10.97 23.59 -15.80
C LYS A 7 11.81 22.42 -16.35
N LEU A 8 11.18 21.37 -16.88
CA LEU A 8 11.83 20.14 -17.36
C LEU A 8 12.77 19.50 -16.33
N ASN A 9 12.52 19.71 -15.03
CA ASN A 9 13.29 19.17 -13.93
C ASN A 9 12.36 18.57 -12.86
N PRO A 10 11.59 17.50 -13.21
CA PRO A 10 10.56 16.95 -12.36
C PRO A 10 11.13 16.33 -11.09
N LEU A 11 10.33 16.34 -10.01
CA LEU A 11 10.60 15.53 -8.84
C LEU A 11 10.04 14.14 -9.12
N LEU A 12 10.91 13.13 -9.25
CA LEU A 12 10.55 11.75 -9.60
C LEU A 12 9.97 10.99 -8.39
N THR A 13 8.92 11.57 -7.81
CA THR A 13 8.33 11.10 -6.55
C THR A 13 6.81 11.16 -6.64
N SER A 14 6.16 10.11 -6.13
CA SER A 14 4.73 10.12 -5.84
C SER A 14 4.57 10.26 -4.32
N VAL A 15 3.78 11.25 -3.90
CA VAL A 15 3.56 11.55 -2.48
C VAL A 15 2.11 11.26 -2.13
N ILE A 16 1.91 10.58 -1.00
CA ILE A 16 0.60 10.38 -0.38
C ILE A 16 0.55 11.28 0.85
N VAL A 17 -0.54 12.01 0.99
CA VAL A 17 -0.86 12.83 2.15
C VAL A 17 -2.08 12.22 2.81
N ALA A 18 -1.93 11.79 4.05
CA ALA A 18 -3.01 11.23 4.86
C ALA A 18 -3.11 12.04 6.16
N GLY A 19 -4.34 12.25 6.64
CA GLY A 19 -4.58 13.04 7.85
C GLY A 19 -6.03 12.99 8.30
N MET A 20 -6.32 13.71 9.38
CA MET A 20 -7.68 13.96 9.87
C MET A 20 -7.93 15.47 9.84
N GLU A 21 -9.02 15.89 9.20
CA GLU A 21 -9.45 17.29 9.15
C GLU A 21 -10.88 17.36 9.70
N ASN A 22 -11.12 18.11 10.78
CA ASN A 22 -12.44 18.23 11.41
C ASN A 22 -13.13 16.89 11.72
N LYS A 23 -12.36 15.87 12.13
CA LYS A 23 -12.79 14.47 12.37
C LYS A 23 -13.16 13.67 11.12
N GLU A 24 -12.90 14.20 9.93
CA GLU A 24 -13.04 13.49 8.66
C GLU A 24 -11.67 13.01 8.15
N PRO A 25 -11.55 11.76 7.68
CA PRO A 25 -10.31 11.25 7.12
C PRO A 25 -10.02 11.90 5.76
N PHE A 26 -8.79 12.38 5.61
CA PHE A 26 -8.26 12.86 4.35
C PHE A 26 -7.23 11.86 3.80
N LEU A 27 -7.39 11.47 2.55
CA LEU A 27 -6.40 10.70 1.81
C LEU A 27 -6.25 11.26 0.39
N GLY A 28 -5.07 11.77 0.09
CA GLY A 28 -4.76 12.40 -1.20
C GLY A 28 -3.41 11.97 -1.75
N ARG A 29 -3.27 12.01 -3.07
CA ARG A 29 -2.02 11.72 -3.77
C ARG A 29 -1.67 12.82 -4.74
N VAL A 30 -0.36 13.08 -4.87
CA VAL A 30 0.20 13.89 -5.95
C VAL A 30 1.33 13.12 -6.62
N ASN A 31 1.29 13.01 -7.95
CA ASN A 31 2.35 12.37 -8.73
C ASN A 31 3.41 13.38 -9.24
N ASP A 32 4.45 12.85 -9.86
CA ASP A 32 5.54 13.58 -10.53
C ASP A 32 5.03 14.54 -11.62
N LYS A 33 3.92 14.17 -12.28
CA LYS A 33 3.25 15.02 -13.28
C LYS A 33 2.50 16.21 -12.67
N GLY A 34 2.28 16.21 -11.35
CA GLY A 34 1.49 17.20 -10.64
C GLY A 34 -0.01 16.96 -10.69
N SER A 35 -0.46 15.79 -11.16
CA SER A 35 -1.86 15.36 -11.01
C SER A 35 -2.13 15.04 -9.55
N ALA A 36 -3.21 15.62 -9.02
CA ALA A 36 -3.64 15.45 -7.64
C ALA A 36 -5.08 14.95 -7.59
N TYR A 37 -5.35 14.00 -6.71
CA TYR A 37 -6.71 13.48 -6.48
C TYR A 37 -6.86 12.96 -5.05
N LYS A 38 -8.11 12.86 -4.59
CA LYS A 38 -8.51 12.23 -3.33
C LYS A 38 -9.21 10.92 -3.62
N GLU A 39 -8.96 9.89 -2.82
CA GLU A 39 -9.59 8.57 -2.98
C GLU A 39 -9.60 7.82 -1.65
N LEU A 40 -10.51 6.86 -1.48
CA LEU A 40 -10.59 6.01 -0.28
C LEU A 40 -9.43 5.02 -0.16
N LEU A 41 -8.84 4.65 -1.31
CA LEU A 41 -7.69 3.74 -1.39
C LEU A 41 -6.67 4.34 -2.35
N ILE A 42 -5.43 4.47 -1.90
CA ILE A 42 -4.33 4.92 -2.72
C ILE A 42 -3.16 3.95 -2.58
N ILE A 43 -2.72 3.39 -3.70
CA ILE A 43 -1.53 2.54 -3.77
C ILE A 43 -0.60 3.09 -4.85
N THR A 44 0.70 3.05 -4.57
CA THR A 44 1.74 3.53 -5.49
C THR A 44 2.64 2.38 -5.96
N GLY A 45 3.31 2.57 -7.10
CA GLY A 45 4.23 1.57 -7.64
C GLY A 45 3.52 0.28 -8.06
N ILE A 46 4.25 -0.84 -8.00
CA ILE A 46 3.75 -2.15 -8.46
C ILE A 46 2.57 -2.66 -7.63
N GLY A 47 2.45 -2.23 -6.37
CA GLY A 47 1.32 -2.55 -5.51
C GLY A 47 -0.02 -2.12 -6.10
N ASN A 48 -0.03 -1.06 -6.90
CA ASN A 48 -1.25 -0.61 -7.55
C ASN A 48 -1.79 -1.65 -8.55
N HIS A 49 -0.89 -2.33 -9.26
CA HIS A 49 -1.26 -3.37 -10.23
C HIS A 49 -1.61 -4.70 -9.55
N LEU A 50 -1.01 -4.98 -8.39
CA LEU A 50 -1.18 -6.24 -7.68
C LEU A 50 -2.39 -6.25 -6.73
N ALA A 51 -2.72 -5.10 -6.15
CA ALA A 51 -3.64 -5.05 -5.03
C ALA A 51 -4.87 -4.15 -5.22
N GLN A 52 -4.79 -3.09 -6.03
CA GLN A 52 -5.85 -2.09 -6.11
C GLN A 52 -7.21 -2.69 -6.51
N GLY A 53 -7.23 -3.59 -7.50
CA GLY A 53 -8.46 -4.18 -8.03
C GLY A 53 -9.27 -4.96 -6.98
N TRP A 54 -8.63 -5.91 -6.29
CA TRP A 54 -9.35 -6.76 -5.33
C TRP A 54 -9.74 -6.02 -4.05
N ILE A 55 -8.95 -5.03 -3.60
CA ILE A 55 -9.33 -4.21 -2.44
C ILE A 55 -10.51 -3.32 -2.79
N ARG A 56 -10.55 -2.78 -4.01
CA ARG A 56 -11.67 -1.97 -4.47
C ARG A 56 -12.97 -2.77 -4.47
N THR A 57 -12.95 -4.04 -4.88
CA THR A 57 -14.11 -4.94 -4.75
C THR A 57 -14.58 -5.09 -3.29
N ILE A 58 -13.66 -5.17 -2.33
CA ILE A 58 -13.99 -5.27 -0.90
C ILE A 58 -14.59 -3.96 -0.37
N LEU A 59 -14.02 -2.82 -0.76
CA LEU A 59 -14.49 -1.48 -0.43
C LEU A 59 -15.88 -1.20 -1.00
N GLU A 60 -16.15 -1.63 -2.24
CA GLU A 60 -17.46 -1.45 -2.88
C GLU A 60 -18.53 -2.35 -2.24
N ALA A 61 -18.14 -3.54 -1.76
CA ALA A 61 -19.05 -4.43 -1.03
C ALA A 61 -19.32 -4.00 0.43
N SER A 62 -18.45 -3.17 1.01
CA SER A 62 -18.48 -2.81 2.43
C SER A 62 -18.62 -1.30 2.61
N ASN A 63 -19.78 -0.83 3.06
CA ASN A 63 -20.00 0.61 3.31
C ASN A 63 -19.12 1.21 4.43
N LYS A 64 -18.52 0.38 5.29
CA LYS A 64 -17.63 0.82 6.38
C LYS A 64 -16.51 -0.20 6.59
N ILE A 65 -15.27 0.27 6.67
CA ILE A 65 -14.11 -0.52 7.07
C ILE A 65 -13.75 -0.16 8.52
N THR A 66 -13.67 -1.17 9.40
CA THR A 66 -13.17 -0.98 10.76
C THR A 66 -11.64 -0.92 10.76
N LYS A 67 -11.04 -0.39 11.84
CA LYS A 67 -9.58 -0.32 11.99
C LYS A 67 -8.92 -1.70 11.87
N GLU A 68 -9.51 -2.70 12.50
CA GLU A 68 -9.01 -4.09 12.51
C GLU A 68 -9.05 -4.68 11.10
N HIS A 69 -10.14 -4.43 10.35
CA HIS A 69 -10.26 -4.91 8.99
C HIS A 69 -9.25 -4.22 8.06
N ALA A 70 -9.02 -2.91 8.23
CA ALA A 70 -7.98 -2.19 7.49
C ALA A 70 -6.58 -2.74 7.78
N GLU A 71 -6.27 -3.05 9.05
CA GLU A 71 -4.98 -3.67 9.44
C GLU A 71 -4.80 -5.05 8.78
N GLN A 72 -5.84 -5.89 8.74
CA GLN A 72 -5.82 -7.19 8.07
C GLN A 72 -5.61 -7.06 6.55
N LEU A 73 -6.26 -6.10 5.90
CA LEU A 73 -6.07 -5.83 4.47
C LEU A 73 -4.64 -5.38 4.18
N MET A 74 -4.10 -4.45 4.99
CA MET A 74 -2.72 -4.00 4.88
C MET A 74 -1.72 -5.16 5.02
N ASP A 75 -1.94 -6.07 5.97
CA ASP A 75 -1.10 -7.24 6.18
C ASP A 75 -1.06 -8.15 4.96
N ARG A 76 -2.22 -8.37 4.34
CA ARG A 76 -2.33 -9.17 3.13
C ARG A 76 -1.60 -8.53 1.95
N ILE A 77 -1.72 -7.21 1.78
CA ILE A 77 -1.05 -6.44 0.72
C ILE A 77 0.46 -6.49 0.89
N ILE A 78 0.95 -6.23 2.10
CA ILE A 78 2.39 -6.24 2.40
C ILE A 78 2.97 -7.62 2.14
N LYS A 79 2.27 -8.69 2.54
CA LYS A 79 2.70 -10.08 2.26
C LYS A 79 2.71 -10.38 0.76
N GLN A 80 1.69 -9.96 0.01
CA GLN A 80 1.64 -10.14 -1.44
C GLN A 80 2.77 -9.39 -2.16
N LEU A 81 3.03 -8.14 -1.74
CA LEU A 81 4.15 -7.33 -2.24
C LEU A 81 5.48 -8.02 -1.95
N TYR A 82 5.69 -8.51 -0.73
CA TYR A 82 6.93 -9.20 -0.37
C TYR A 82 7.22 -10.41 -1.25
N TYR A 83 6.19 -11.16 -1.66
CA TYR A 83 6.36 -12.31 -2.55
C TYR A 83 6.56 -11.98 -4.03
N ARG A 84 6.11 -10.81 -4.50
CA ARG A 84 6.00 -10.51 -5.94
C ARG A 84 6.82 -9.32 -6.40
N ASP A 85 7.18 -8.41 -5.50
CA ASP A 85 8.03 -7.26 -5.79
C ASP A 85 9.48 -7.57 -5.39
N CYS A 86 10.36 -7.73 -6.38
CA CYS A 86 11.78 -7.99 -6.15
C CYS A 86 12.53 -6.83 -5.46
N ARG A 87 11.90 -5.67 -5.29
CA ARG A 87 12.44 -4.50 -4.57
C ARG A 87 11.86 -4.34 -3.16
N ALA A 88 10.89 -5.19 -2.78
CA ALA A 88 10.32 -5.14 -1.44
C ALA A 88 11.33 -5.62 -0.39
N PHE A 89 11.14 -5.14 0.83
CA PHE A 89 11.94 -5.53 2.00
C PHE A 89 11.03 -6.12 3.07
N ALA A 90 11.56 -7.04 3.88
CA ALA A 90 10.77 -7.73 4.90
C ALA A 90 10.28 -6.79 6.01
N ARG A 91 10.97 -5.68 6.24
CA ARG A 91 10.65 -4.70 7.28
C ARG A 91 9.92 -3.51 6.69
N CYS A 92 8.79 -3.16 7.28
CA CYS A 92 7.99 -2.01 6.89
C CYS A 92 7.45 -1.28 8.12
N ARG A 93 6.93 -0.09 7.89
CA ARG A 93 6.37 0.79 8.90
C ARG A 93 4.92 1.04 8.55
N VAL A 94 4.03 0.79 9.51
CA VAL A 94 2.60 1.04 9.38
C VAL A 94 2.25 2.20 10.31
N PHE A 95 1.50 3.16 9.76
CA PHE A 95 1.00 4.31 10.49
C PHE A 95 -0.52 4.28 10.46
N ALA A 96 -1.15 4.45 11.62
CA ALA A 96 -2.59 4.63 11.74
C ALA A 96 -2.85 6.04 12.25
N ILE A 97 -3.71 6.78 11.58
CA ILE A 97 -4.05 8.17 11.93
C ILE A 97 -5.47 8.15 12.46
N THR A 98 -5.65 8.61 13.69
CA THR A 98 -6.95 8.77 14.36
C THR A 98 -7.12 10.22 14.80
N ASN A 99 -8.28 10.55 15.38
CA ASN A 99 -8.51 11.87 15.98
C ASN A 99 -7.56 12.14 17.15
N ASP A 100 -7.06 11.09 17.81
CA ASP A 100 -6.18 11.19 18.97
C ASP A 100 -4.70 11.35 18.56
N GLY A 101 -4.36 11.18 17.29
CA GLY A 101 -3.02 11.39 16.75
C GLY A 101 -2.57 10.31 15.78
N VAL A 102 -1.25 10.13 15.68
CA VAL A 102 -0.61 9.16 14.78
C VAL A 102 0.01 8.04 15.60
N GLU A 103 -0.48 6.82 15.40
CA GLU A 103 0.11 5.59 15.93
C GLU A 103 1.10 5.01 14.91
N PHE A 104 2.25 4.54 15.41
CA PHE A 104 3.27 3.89 14.62
C PHE A 104 3.47 2.44 15.07
N LYS A 105 3.54 1.52 14.09
CA LYS A 105 3.88 0.12 14.32
C LYS A 105 4.96 -0.32 13.33
N ALA A 106 6.09 -0.79 13.85
CA ALA A 106 7.08 -1.51 13.06
C ALA A 106 6.55 -2.91 12.76
N LYS A 107 6.68 -3.36 11.51
CA LYS A 107 6.19 -4.67 11.08
C LYS A 107 7.27 -5.40 10.28
N GLU A 108 7.40 -6.69 10.55
CA GLU A 108 8.25 -7.60 9.80
C GLU A 108 7.39 -8.71 9.17
N VAL A 109 7.58 -8.94 7.88
CA VAL A 109 6.88 -9.98 7.13
C VAL A 109 7.57 -11.31 7.40
N ARG A 110 6.82 -12.28 7.93
CA ARG A 110 7.26 -13.67 8.01
C ARG A 110 6.77 -14.41 6.78
N PRO A 111 7.64 -14.73 5.81
CA PRO A 111 7.23 -15.48 4.65
C PRO A 111 6.97 -16.94 5.03
N ASP A 112 5.91 -17.47 4.45
CA ASP A 112 5.60 -18.89 4.40
C ASP A 112 6.01 -19.45 3.03
N TRP A 113 6.85 -20.49 3.03
CA TRP A 113 7.35 -21.20 1.85
C TRP A 113 6.94 -22.67 1.84
N SER A 114 5.88 -23.03 2.57
CA SER A 114 5.33 -24.39 2.63
C SER A 114 4.96 -24.99 1.27
N LEU A 115 4.77 -24.16 0.23
CA LEU A 115 4.52 -24.60 -1.15
C LEU A 115 5.79 -25.03 -1.90
N ALA A 116 7.00 -24.68 -1.43
CA ALA A 116 8.24 -24.99 -2.13
C ALA A 116 8.45 -26.51 -2.36
N PRO A 117 8.16 -27.41 -1.40
CA PRO A 117 8.28 -28.86 -1.59
C PRO A 117 7.32 -29.43 -2.65
N LEU A 118 6.23 -28.73 -3.00
CA LEU A 118 5.32 -29.20 -4.07
C LEU A 118 5.96 -29.08 -5.46
N LEU A 119 7.00 -28.24 -5.60
CA LEU A 119 7.73 -28.03 -6.84
C LEU A 119 8.97 -28.92 -6.98
N SER A 120 9.38 -29.62 -5.92
CA SER A 120 10.41 -30.65 -6.03
C SER A 120 9.83 -31.88 -6.72
N VAL A 121 9.76 -31.81 -8.05
CA VAL A 121 9.82 -33.00 -8.89
C VAL A 121 11.10 -33.72 -8.46
N LYS A 122 10.97 -34.94 -7.93
CA LYS A 122 12.12 -35.83 -7.75
C LYS A 122 12.78 -36.00 -9.11
N LEU A 123 13.81 -35.20 -9.39
CA LEU A 123 14.78 -35.53 -10.41
C LEU A 123 15.49 -36.78 -9.90
N PHE A 124 14.96 -37.94 -10.30
CA PHE A 124 15.66 -39.21 -10.21
C PHE A 124 16.85 -39.11 -11.15
N LEU A 125 18.00 -38.72 -10.58
CA LEU A 125 19.33 -39.06 -11.08
C LEU A 125 19.96 -40.03 -10.07
#